data_AF-A0A0N1LKA9-F1
#
_entry.id   AF-A0A0N1LKA9-F1
#
_cell.length_a   1.000
_cell.length_b   1.000
_cell.length_c   1.000
_cell.angle_alpha   90.00
_cell.angle_beta   90.00
_cell.angle_gamma   90.00
#
_symmetry.space_group_name_H-M   'P 1'
#
loop_
_entity.id
_entity.type
_entity.pdbx_description
1 polymer ?
#
loop_
_entity_poly.entity_id
_entity_poly.type
_entity_poly.pdbx_seq_one_letter_code
_entity_poly.pdbx_strand_id
1 'polypeptide(L)'
;MLDTAAEEKPDRRPAMLVCVYDDADDLWPIETGATINARVLPVGPDDPAMLAGLITGEMDDEACRAVLLVGRTKKADRFRIQMRAENRALSGGKKLSLTGPAVARATAPVSEMVRALSNAGFAAEATSDSEDDAGSYLLYRVLTALPDNADAVAVGLLRTPCGLAAEEARRGVEAAAAAMARHLSPLPRARLS
;
A
#
# COMPACT_ATOMS: atom_id res chain seq x y z
N MET A 1 3.23 -45.06 21.51
CA MET A 1 2.33 -43.93 21.23
C MET A 1 3.21 -42.74 20.92
N LEU A 2 3.24 -42.29 19.67
CA LEU A 2 3.99 -41.10 19.25
C LEU A 2 3.05 -39.90 19.39
N ASP A 3 3.26 -39.10 20.44
CA ASP A 3 2.70 -37.76 20.55
C ASP A 3 3.25 -36.92 19.40
N THR A 4 2.43 -36.75 18.37
CA THR A 4 2.72 -35.81 17.29
C THR A 4 2.11 -34.49 17.72
N ALA A 5 2.80 -33.75 18.59
CA ALA A 5 2.53 -32.33 18.74
C ALA A 5 2.73 -31.72 17.35
N ALA A 6 1.65 -31.31 16.70
CA ALA A 6 1.73 -30.59 15.45
C ALA A 6 2.53 -29.31 15.71
N GLU A 7 3.80 -29.30 15.30
CA GLU A 7 4.56 -28.06 15.17
C GLU A 7 3.73 -27.12 14.28
N GLU A 8 3.14 -26.09 14.88
CA GLU A 8 2.53 -25.00 14.14
C GLU A 8 3.64 -24.39 13.27
N LYS A 9 3.58 -24.67 11.96
CA LYS A 9 4.54 -24.10 11.02
C LYS A 9 4.45 -22.58 11.13
N PRO A 10 5.56 -21.86 11.36
CA PRO A 10 5.53 -20.41 11.45
C PRO A 10 4.96 -19.82 10.16
N ASP A 11 4.05 -18.84 10.26
CA ASP A 11 3.50 -18.14 9.09
C ASP A 11 4.62 -17.35 8.40
N ARG A 12 4.99 -17.78 7.20
CA ARG A 12 6.10 -17.20 6.41
C ARG A 12 5.62 -16.22 5.34
N ARG A 13 4.33 -15.89 5.30
CA ARG A 13 3.83 -14.88 4.37
C ARG A 13 4.46 -13.52 4.71
N PRO A 14 4.88 -12.74 3.72
CA PRO A 14 5.32 -11.37 3.97
C PRO A 14 4.16 -10.53 4.52
N ALA A 15 4.46 -9.50 5.29
CA ALA A 15 3.49 -8.52 5.72
C ALA A 15 3.29 -7.43 4.65
N MET A 16 2.04 -7.01 4.49
CA MET A 16 1.62 -5.89 3.66
C MET A 16 0.79 -4.94 4.50
N LEU A 17 1.27 -3.71 4.67
CA LEU A 17 0.46 -2.64 5.24
C LEU A 17 -0.56 -2.18 4.20
N VAL A 18 -1.83 -2.09 4.58
CA VAL A 18 -2.88 -1.45 3.76
C VAL A 18 -3.43 -0.28 4.54
N CYS A 19 -3.08 0.93 4.11
CA CYS A 19 -3.44 2.17 4.80
C CYS A 19 -4.59 2.88 4.11
N VAL A 20 -5.75 2.93 4.76
CA VAL A 20 -6.84 3.84 4.39
C VAL A 20 -6.65 5.11 5.20
N TYR A 21 -6.24 6.19 4.54
CA TYR A 21 -5.76 7.40 5.24
C TYR A 21 -6.83 8.47 5.50
N ASP A 22 -7.98 8.38 4.84
CA ASP A 22 -9.07 9.34 4.98
C ASP A 22 -10.10 8.80 5.99
N ASP A 23 -10.38 9.58 7.04
CA ASP A 23 -11.30 9.20 8.12
C ASP A 23 -12.76 9.17 7.70
N ALA A 24 -13.08 9.86 6.61
CA ALA A 24 -14.41 9.88 6.01
C ALA A 24 -14.63 8.73 4.99
N ASP A 25 -13.61 7.91 4.71
CA ASP A 25 -13.72 6.80 3.76
C ASP A 25 -14.38 5.58 4.40
N ASP A 26 -15.49 5.14 3.80
CA ASP A 26 -16.26 3.96 4.22
C ASP A 26 -15.50 2.63 3.99
N LEU A 27 -14.32 2.70 3.37
CA LEU A 27 -13.37 1.60 3.30
C LEU A 27 -12.73 1.26 4.64
N TRP A 28 -12.73 2.17 5.63
CA TRP A 28 -12.20 1.92 6.96
C TRP A 28 -13.29 1.43 7.93
N PRO A 29 -13.06 0.34 8.71
CA PRO A 29 -11.90 -0.55 8.68
C PRO A 29 -11.86 -1.42 7.42
N ILE A 30 -10.65 -1.63 6.89
CA ILE A 30 -10.46 -2.48 5.73
C ILE A 30 -10.18 -3.92 6.16
N GLU A 31 -11.11 -4.81 5.83
CA GLU A 31 -10.96 -6.24 6.03
C GLU A 31 -10.56 -6.87 4.69
N THR A 32 -9.30 -7.25 4.55
CA THR A 32 -8.78 -7.98 3.39
C THR A 32 -7.96 -9.17 3.85
N GLY A 33 -7.78 -10.17 2.99
CA GLY A 33 -6.82 -11.25 3.28
C GLY A 33 -7.25 -12.66 2.90
N ALA A 34 -8.50 -12.89 2.50
CA ALA A 34 -8.94 -14.23 2.10
C ALA A 34 -8.21 -14.74 0.84
N THR A 35 -7.90 -13.84 -0.11
CA THR A 35 -7.26 -14.20 -1.38
C THR A 35 -5.82 -13.69 -1.53
N ILE A 36 -5.33 -12.93 -0.54
CA ILE A 36 -4.02 -12.28 -0.60
C ILE A 36 -2.97 -13.20 0.02
N ASN A 37 -1.93 -13.55 -0.74
CA ASN A 37 -0.81 -14.36 -0.26
C ASN A 37 0.21 -13.54 0.57
N ALA A 38 -0.28 -12.73 1.49
CA ALA A 38 0.47 -11.89 2.42
C ALA A 38 -0.34 -11.77 3.72
N ARG A 39 0.32 -11.47 4.85
CA ARG A 39 -0.38 -11.01 6.04
C ARG A 39 -0.75 -9.55 5.84
N VAL A 40 -2.04 -9.25 5.72
CA VAL A 40 -2.48 -7.86 5.60
C VAL A 40 -2.62 -7.25 6.99
N LEU A 41 -1.96 -6.11 7.18
CA LEU A 41 -2.01 -5.32 8.40
C LEU A 41 -2.74 -4.01 8.06
N PRO A 42 -3.99 -3.83 8.48
CA PRO A 42 -4.73 -2.60 8.21
C PRO A 42 -4.17 -1.45 9.03
N VAL A 43 -3.96 -0.30 8.39
CA VAL A 43 -3.52 0.95 9.02
C VAL A 43 -4.60 1.99 8.82
N GLY A 44 -5.13 2.51 9.92
CA GLY A 44 -6.33 3.33 9.95
C GLY A 44 -6.09 4.81 9.89
N PRO A 45 -7.12 5.58 9.52
CA PRO A 45 -7.00 7.00 9.31
C PRO A 45 -6.55 7.67 10.60
N ASP A 46 -5.59 8.57 10.45
CA ASP A 46 -5.01 9.37 11.51
C ASP A 46 -4.39 10.63 10.86
N ASP A 47 -3.77 11.51 11.66
CA ASP A 47 -2.99 12.61 11.12
C ASP A 47 -1.96 12.10 10.07
N PRO A 48 -1.87 12.70 8.88
CA PRO A 48 -0.98 12.22 7.82
C PRO A 48 0.50 12.13 8.22
N ALA A 49 0.98 13.00 9.13
CA ALA A 49 2.36 12.89 9.61
C ALA A 49 2.54 11.73 10.59
N MET A 50 1.54 11.44 11.43
CA MET A 50 1.53 10.27 12.32
C MET A 50 1.44 8.97 11.51
N LEU A 51 0.54 8.90 10.52
CA LEU A 51 0.47 7.79 9.56
C LEU A 51 1.79 7.52 8.86
N ALA A 52 2.44 8.58 8.34
CA ALA A 52 3.74 8.44 7.71
C ALA A 52 4.78 7.87 8.68
N GLY A 53 4.81 8.34 9.94
CA GLY A 53 5.71 7.85 10.98
C GLY A 53 5.49 6.38 11.31
N LEU A 54 4.23 5.98 11.53
CA LEU A 54 3.83 4.60 11.79
C LEU A 54 4.27 3.68 10.65
N ILE A 55 3.89 4.01 9.41
CA ILE A 55 4.24 3.22 8.23
C ILE A 55 5.75 3.07 8.10
N THR A 56 6.52 4.15 8.31
CA THR A 56 7.98 4.08 8.22
C THR A 56 8.61 3.22 9.31
N GLY A 57 8.07 3.25 10.53
CA GLY A 57 8.55 2.37 11.61
C GLY A 57 8.28 0.89 11.32
N GLU A 58 7.12 0.57 10.74
CA GLU A 58 6.79 -0.80 10.34
C GLU A 58 7.65 -1.31 9.16
N MET A 59 8.15 -0.41 8.29
CA MET A 59 9.05 -0.78 7.21
C MET A 59 10.44 -1.21 7.69
N ASP A 60 10.81 -0.90 8.95
CA ASP A 60 12.06 -1.38 9.55
C ASP A 60 11.98 -2.88 9.93
N ASP A 61 10.78 -3.46 10.04
CA ASP A 61 10.60 -4.90 10.19
C ASP A 61 10.88 -5.62 8.86
N GLU A 62 11.81 -6.59 8.89
CA GLU A 62 12.14 -7.43 7.73
C GLU A 62 10.92 -8.20 7.19
N ALA A 63 9.89 -8.41 8.00
CA ALA A 63 8.63 -9.00 7.56
C ALA A 63 7.81 -8.09 6.65
N CYS A 64 7.93 -6.75 6.79
CA CYS A 64 7.20 -5.77 6.00
C CYS A 64 7.80 -5.67 4.60
N ARG A 65 7.07 -6.16 3.60
CA ARG A 65 7.53 -6.17 2.19
C ARG A 65 6.66 -5.32 1.27
N ALA A 66 5.54 -4.79 1.77
CA ALA A 66 4.65 -3.96 0.97
C ALA A 66 3.88 -2.92 1.78
N VAL A 67 3.62 -1.77 1.16
CA VAL A 67 2.71 -0.73 1.63
C VAL A 67 1.78 -0.33 0.49
N LEU A 68 0.48 -0.50 0.69
CA LEU A 68 -0.57 0.00 -0.19
C LEU A 68 -1.34 1.12 0.50
N LEU A 69 -1.12 2.36 0.05
CA LEU A 69 -1.94 3.49 0.43
C LEU A 69 -3.24 3.48 -0.38
N VAL A 70 -4.37 3.75 0.27
CA VAL A 70 -5.71 3.70 -0.31
C VAL A 70 -6.47 4.96 0.06
N GLY A 71 -7.07 5.59 -0.94
CA GLY A 71 -8.09 6.60 -0.71
C GLY A 71 -8.87 6.88 -1.99
N ARG A 72 -9.78 7.84 -1.94
CA ARG A 72 -10.69 8.11 -3.05
C ARG A 72 -10.06 9.00 -4.13
N THR A 73 -10.60 8.93 -5.35
CA THR A 73 -10.37 9.92 -6.41
C THR A 73 -11.66 10.66 -6.75
N LYS A 74 -11.56 11.99 -6.83
CA LYS A 74 -12.62 12.86 -7.36
C LYS A 74 -12.38 13.24 -8.82
N LYS A 75 -11.21 12.88 -9.37
CA LYS A 75 -10.76 13.27 -10.72
C LYS A 75 -11.12 12.26 -11.81
N ALA A 76 -11.56 11.05 -11.44
CA ALA A 76 -11.94 10.04 -12.42
C ALA A 76 -13.03 9.10 -11.89
N ASP A 77 -13.72 8.45 -12.83
CA ASP A 77 -14.74 7.42 -12.63
C ASP A 77 -14.15 5.99 -12.62
N ARG A 78 -12.83 5.88 -12.52
CA ARG A 78 -12.06 4.62 -12.62
C ARG A 78 -10.96 4.56 -11.58
N PHE A 79 -10.48 3.35 -11.27
CA PHE A 79 -9.35 3.20 -10.36
C PHE A 79 -8.11 3.86 -10.95
N ARG A 80 -7.32 4.56 -10.12
CA ARG A 80 -6.04 5.13 -10.56
C ARG A 80 -4.92 4.67 -9.65
N ILE A 81 -3.80 4.28 -10.23
CA ILE A 81 -2.60 3.95 -9.46
C ILE A 81 -1.59 5.07 -9.67
N GLN A 82 -1.31 5.82 -8.60
CA GLN A 82 -0.42 6.97 -8.66
C GLN A 82 1.03 6.52 -8.61
N MET A 83 1.77 6.78 -9.69
CA MET A 83 3.15 6.33 -9.89
C MET A 83 4.20 7.33 -9.38
N ARG A 84 3.77 8.55 -9.04
CA ARG A 84 4.66 9.68 -8.79
C ARG A 84 4.15 10.51 -7.63
N ALA A 85 5.05 10.91 -6.74
CA ALA A 85 4.77 11.87 -5.68
C ALA A 85 5.80 13.01 -5.72
N GLU A 86 5.32 14.24 -5.61
CA GLU A 86 6.16 15.44 -5.58
C GLU A 86 6.54 15.78 -4.13
N ASN A 87 7.70 16.38 -3.95
CA ASN A 87 8.15 16.94 -2.68
C ASN A 87 7.35 18.19 -2.32
N ARG A 88 6.15 17.97 -1.80
CA ARG A 88 5.16 19.02 -1.52
C ARG A 88 4.57 18.81 -0.13
N ALA A 89 4.55 19.87 0.66
CA ALA A 89 3.90 19.86 1.97
C ALA A 89 2.38 19.67 1.83
N LEU A 90 1.73 19.10 2.86
CA LEU A 90 0.30 18.84 2.87
C LEU A 90 -0.55 20.10 2.61
N SER A 91 -0.15 21.24 3.18
CA SER A 91 -0.80 22.54 2.95
C SER A 91 -0.60 23.12 1.54
N GLY A 92 0.15 22.43 0.68
CA GLY A 92 0.58 22.92 -0.62
C GLY A 92 1.64 24.03 -0.56
N GLY A 93 2.09 24.46 -1.74
CA GLY A 93 2.87 25.69 -1.95
C GLY A 93 4.33 25.70 -1.47
N LYS A 94 4.77 24.73 -0.67
CA LYS A 94 6.17 24.61 -0.20
C LYS A 94 6.70 23.21 -0.37
N LYS A 95 8.03 23.10 -0.45
CA LYS A 95 8.73 21.81 -0.36
C LYS A 95 8.53 21.22 1.02
N LEU A 96 8.27 19.91 1.06
CA LEU A 96 8.19 19.14 2.30
C LEU A 96 9.58 18.91 2.91
N SER A 97 10.57 18.61 2.07
CA SER A 97 11.95 18.40 2.44
C SER A 97 12.88 19.29 1.62
N LEU A 98 13.85 19.93 2.28
CA LEU A 98 14.86 20.75 1.60
C LEU A 98 15.98 19.91 0.97
N THR A 99 16.22 18.72 1.51
CA THR A 99 17.32 17.81 1.11
C THR A 99 16.84 16.60 0.32
N GLY A 100 15.55 16.29 0.36
CA GLY A 100 14.95 15.18 -0.38
C GLY A 100 14.85 15.46 -1.89
N PRO A 101 14.65 14.39 -2.70
CA PRO A 101 14.48 14.53 -4.14
C PRO A 101 13.27 15.42 -4.46
N ALA A 102 13.22 16.01 -5.66
CA ALA A 102 12.04 16.78 -6.06
C ALA A 102 10.80 15.89 -6.26
N VAL A 103 11.03 14.62 -6.63
CA VAL A 103 10.01 13.64 -6.99
C VAL A 103 10.47 12.25 -6.53
N ALA A 104 9.54 11.46 -5.99
CA ALA A 104 9.70 10.04 -5.73
C ALA A 104 8.76 9.22 -6.64
N ARG A 105 9.15 8.00 -7.01
CA ARG A 105 8.37 7.10 -7.86
C ARG A 105 7.94 5.87 -7.08
N ALA A 106 6.68 5.46 -7.27
CA ALA A 106 6.13 4.24 -6.68
C ALA A 106 6.96 3.02 -7.10
N THR A 107 7.14 2.09 -6.17
CA THR A 107 7.87 0.82 -6.39
C THR A 107 6.92 -0.37 -6.54
N ALA A 108 5.61 -0.17 -6.39
CA ALA A 108 4.60 -1.20 -6.64
C ALA A 108 4.55 -1.66 -8.12
N PRO A 109 4.11 -2.90 -8.40
CA PRO A 109 3.98 -3.43 -9.76
C PRO A 109 2.73 -2.88 -10.47
N VAL A 110 2.78 -1.59 -10.85
CA VAL A 110 1.63 -0.83 -11.36
C VAL A 110 0.90 -1.51 -12.52
N SER A 111 1.63 -2.00 -13.52
CA SER A 111 1.01 -2.65 -14.70
C SER A 111 0.20 -3.90 -14.32
N GLU A 112 0.69 -4.69 -13.37
CA GLU A 112 0.00 -5.89 -12.90
C GLU A 112 -1.20 -5.56 -12.02
N MET A 113 -1.12 -4.47 -11.24
CA MET A 113 -2.25 -3.94 -10.49
C MET A 113 -3.36 -3.44 -11.42
N VAL A 114 -3.03 -2.67 -12.48
CA VAL A 114 -4.02 -2.24 -13.50
C VAL A 114 -4.67 -3.46 -14.14
N ARG A 115 -3.88 -4.44 -14.57
CA ARG A 115 -4.38 -5.69 -15.17
C ARG A 115 -5.30 -6.44 -14.22
N ALA A 116 -4.95 -6.56 -12.94
CA ALA A 116 -5.76 -7.26 -11.96
C ALA A 116 -7.12 -6.58 -11.73
N LEU A 117 -7.14 -5.24 -11.68
CA LEU A 117 -8.39 -4.46 -11.61
C LEU A 117 -9.25 -4.69 -12.85
N SER A 118 -8.65 -4.67 -14.05
CA SER A 118 -9.37 -4.98 -15.29
C SER A 118 -9.94 -6.40 -15.31
N ASN A 119 -9.17 -7.39 -14.86
CA ASN A 119 -9.63 -8.78 -14.76
C ASN A 119 -10.76 -8.94 -13.72
N ALA A 120 -10.82 -8.08 -12.70
CA ALA A 120 -11.91 -8.02 -11.74
C ALA A 120 -13.14 -7.25 -12.24
N GLY A 121 -13.11 -6.74 -13.47
CA GLY A 121 -14.21 -6.01 -14.11
C GLY A 121 -14.19 -4.50 -13.92
N PHE A 122 -13.10 -3.93 -13.39
CA PHE A 122 -12.99 -2.50 -13.12
C PHE A 122 -12.16 -1.77 -14.18
N ALA A 123 -12.62 -0.58 -14.58
CA ALA A 123 -11.76 0.35 -15.31
C ALA A 123 -10.62 0.83 -14.40
N ALA A 124 -9.38 0.79 -14.90
CA ALA A 124 -8.21 1.19 -14.15
C ALA A 124 -7.15 1.81 -15.05
N GLU A 125 -6.39 2.76 -14.51
CA GLU A 125 -5.25 3.38 -15.19
C GLU A 125 -4.09 3.67 -14.23
N ALA A 126 -2.91 3.85 -14.80
CA ALA A 126 -1.77 4.41 -14.10
C ALA A 126 -1.73 5.93 -14.31
N THR A 127 -1.36 6.69 -13.29
CA THR A 127 -1.30 8.16 -13.36
C THR A 127 -0.07 8.73 -12.69
N SER A 128 0.40 9.88 -13.16
CA SER A 128 1.40 10.71 -12.48
C SER A 128 0.79 11.95 -11.82
N ASP A 129 -0.53 12.13 -11.97
CA ASP A 129 -1.25 13.26 -11.40
C ASP A 129 -1.42 13.08 -9.90
N SER A 130 -1.20 14.14 -9.15
CA SER A 130 -1.55 14.22 -7.73
C SER A 130 -2.99 14.70 -7.56
N GLU A 131 -3.60 14.32 -6.44
CA GLU A 131 -4.82 14.93 -5.92
C GLU A 131 -4.51 15.84 -4.73
N ASP A 132 -5.45 16.74 -4.44
CA ASP A 132 -5.33 17.72 -3.35
C ASP A 132 -5.83 17.09 -2.04
N ASP A 133 -5.05 16.13 -1.55
CA ASP A 133 -5.31 15.34 -0.35
C ASP A 133 -4.02 14.80 0.28
N ALA A 134 -4.16 14.03 1.36
CA ALA A 134 -3.05 13.42 2.08
C ALA A 134 -2.32 12.32 1.30
N GLY A 135 -2.94 11.70 0.28
CA GLY A 135 -2.40 10.52 -0.39
C GLY A 135 -1.06 10.79 -1.09
N SER A 136 -0.95 11.89 -1.82
CA SER A 136 0.30 12.25 -2.52
C SER A 136 1.41 12.60 -1.54
N TYR A 137 1.05 13.24 -0.42
CA TYR A 137 1.97 13.57 0.67
C TYR A 137 2.50 12.31 1.35
N LEU A 138 1.62 11.37 1.70
CA LEU A 138 1.97 10.07 2.30
C LEU A 138 2.87 9.26 1.37
N LEU A 139 2.51 9.17 0.08
CA LEU A 139 3.29 8.44 -0.92
C LEU A 139 4.72 8.98 -1.00
N TYR A 140 4.90 10.31 -1.03
CA TYR A 140 6.25 10.90 -1.01
C TYR A 140 7.01 10.56 0.26
N ARG A 141 6.38 10.76 1.43
CA ARG A 141 7.00 10.50 2.74
C ARG A 141 7.52 9.07 2.86
N VAL A 142 6.66 8.09 2.53
CA VAL A 142 6.98 6.66 2.62
C VAL A 142 8.09 6.29 1.63
N LEU A 143 8.00 6.73 0.36
CA LEU A 143 9.02 6.42 -0.64
C LEU A 143 10.40 6.99 -0.33
N THR A 144 10.47 8.18 0.27
CA THR A 144 11.76 8.79 0.64
C THR A 144 12.36 8.26 1.94
N ALA A 145 11.61 7.44 2.66
CA ALA A 145 12.02 6.78 3.89
C ALA A 145 12.19 5.26 3.71
N LEU A 146 12.27 4.78 2.46
CA LEU A 146 12.55 3.38 2.20
C LEU A 146 13.91 2.98 2.79
N PRO A 147 13.99 1.84 3.51
CA PRO A 147 15.26 1.35 4.03
C PRO A 147 16.20 0.96 2.88
N ASP A 148 17.50 1.21 3.08
CA ASP A 148 18.54 0.80 2.13
C ASP A 148 18.89 -0.68 2.37
N ASN A 149 18.05 -1.58 1.86
CA ASN A 149 18.22 -3.02 1.97
C ASN A 149 17.96 -3.73 0.63
N ALA A 150 18.38 -5.00 0.54
CA ALA A 150 18.29 -5.77 -0.70
C ALA A 150 16.85 -6.11 -1.10
N ASP A 151 15.95 -6.21 -0.11
CA ASP A 151 14.53 -6.54 -0.30
C ASP A 151 13.67 -5.27 -0.15
N ALA A 152 13.75 -4.40 -1.16
CA ALA A 152 13.05 -3.11 -1.14
C ALA A 152 11.53 -3.29 -0.96
N VAL A 153 10.96 -2.54 -0.02
CA VAL A 153 9.51 -2.51 0.23
C VAL A 153 8.80 -1.99 -1.01
N ALA A 154 7.84 -2.76 -1.52
CA ALA A 154 6.97 -2.31 -2.60
C ALA A 154 5.98 -1.27 -2.05
N VAL A 155 5.87 -0.10 -2.66
CA VAL A 155 5.03 1.00 -2.18
C VAL A 155 4.17 1.52 -3.32
N GLY A 156 2.85 1.56 -3.11
CA GLY A 156 1.88 2.03 -4.08
C GLY A 156 0.77 2.88 -3.45
N LEU A 157 0.14 3.70 -4.28
CA LEU A 157 -1.07 4.46 -3.92
C LEU A 157 -2.17 4.14 -4.91
N LEU A 158 -3.22 3.49 -4.41
CA LEU A 158 -4.44 3.19 -5.14
C LEU A 158 -5.50 4.24 -4.82
N ARG A 159 -6.07 4.79 -5.90
CA ARG A 159 -7.21 5.70 -5.85
C ARG A 159 -8.46 4.98 -6.29
N THR A 160 -9.47 4.92 -5.43
CA THR A 160 -10.77 4.30 -5.71
C THR A 160 -11.79 5.38 -6.13
N PRO A 161 -12.63 5.15 -7.15
CA PRO A 161 -13.63 6.15 -7.54
C PRO A 161 -14.58 6.51 -6.39
N CYS A 162 -14.90 7.80 -6.21
CA CYS A 162 -15.88 8.25 -5.21
C CYS A 162 -17.29 7.69 -5.43
N GLY A 163 -17.66 7.34 -6.66
CA GLY A 163 -19.00 6.85 -6.99
C GLY A 163 -19.23 5.36 -6.73
N LEU A 164 -18.18 4.59 -6.39
CA LEU A 164 -18.31 3.16 -6.11
C LEU A 164 -18.79 2.91 -4.69
N ALA A 165 -19.71 1.96 -4.56
CA ALA A 165 -20.11 1.43 -3.26
C ALA A 165 -18.91 0.82 -2.52
N ALA A 166 -18.93 0.87 -1.18
CA ALA A 166 -17.86 0.34 -0.31
C ALA A 166 -17.42 -1.08 -0.71
N GLU A 167 -18.38 -1.98 -0.96
CA GLU A 167 -18.09 -3.38 -1.33
C GLU A 167 -17.36 -3.51 -2.67
N GLU A 168 -17.72 -2.70 -3.66
CA GLU A 168 -17.04 -2.71 -4.96
C GLU A 168 -15.64 -2.10 -4.85
N ALA A 169 -15.52 -1.02 -4.08
CA ALA A 169 -14.23 -0.42 -3.77
C ALA A 169 -13.31 -1.40 -3.03
N ARG A 170 -13.82 -2.12 -2.03
CA ARG A 170 -13.11 -3.19 -1.30
C ARG A 170 -12.63 -4.29 -2.24
N ARG A 171 -13.49 -4.78 -3.14
CA ARG A 171 -13.11 -5.79 -4.16
C ARG A 171 -11.99 -5.29 -5.08
N GLY A 172 -12.03 -4.01 -5.47
CA GLY A 172 -10.95 -3.39 -6.25
C GLY A 172 -9.64 -3.29 -5.48
N VAL A 173 -9.69 -2.87 -4.21
CA VAL A 173 -8.52 -2.83 -3.32
C VAL A 173 -7.93 -4.23 -3.13
N GLU A 174 -8.76 -5.24 -2.87
CA GLU A 174 -8.30 -6.63 -2.74
C GLU A 174 -7.63 -7.14 -4.04
N ALA A 175 -8.21 -6.85 -5.22
CA ALA A 175 -7.62 -7.24 -6.49
C ALA A 175 -6.23 -6.60 -6.72
N ALA A 176 -6.09 -5.32 -6.39
CA ALA A 176 -4.82 -4.60 -6.50
C ALA A 176 -3.79 -5.08 -5.46
N ALA A 177 -4.21 -5.28 -4.20
CA ALA A 177 -3.36 -5.80 -3.13
C ALA A 177 -2.89 -7.23 -3.42
N ALA A 178 -3.78 -8.11 -3.91
CA ALA A 178 -3.43 -9.44 -4.35
C ALA A 178 -2.43 -9.41 -5.51
N ALA A 179 -2.56 -8.44 -6.43
CA ALA A 179 -1.58 -8.25 -7.51
C ALA A 179 -0.21 -7.90 -6.97
N MET A 180 -0.14 -6.95 -6.05
CA MET A 180 1.10 -6.56 -5.40
C MET A 180 1.73 -7.71 -4.61
N ALA A 181 0.92 -8.48 -3.87
CA ALA A 181 1.37 -9.61 -3.05
C ALA A 181 2.04 -10.73 -3.86
N ARG A 182 1.65 -10.94 -5.12
CA ARG A 182 2.28 -11.95 -6.00
C ARG A 182 3.74 -11.66 -6.33
N HIS A 183 4.19 -10.41 -6.15
CA HIS A 183 5.58 -10.01 -6.38
C HIS A 183 6.44 -10.05 -5.12
N LEU A 184 5.88 -10.42 -3.98
CA LEU A 184 6.60 -10.44 -2.71
C LEU A 184 7.28 -11.80 -2.51
N SER A 185 8.56 -11.75 -2.16
CA SER A 185 9.32 -12.94 -1.77
C SER A 185 8.83 -13.46 -0.42
N PRO A 186 8.64 -14.78 -0.25
CA PRO A 186 8.39 -15.38 1.06
C PRO A 186 9.54 -15.09 2.04
N LEU A 187 9.24 -15.05 3.34
CA LEU A 187 10.27 -14.81 4.35
C LEU A 187 11.27 -15.99 4.40
N PRO A 188 12.58 -15.70 4.62
CA PRO A 188 13.59 -16.73 4.75
C PRO A 188 13.23 -17.75 5.83
N ARG A 189 13.69 -18.98 5.67
CA ARG A 189 13.63 -19.96 6.76
C ARG A 189 14.57 -19.48 7.87
N ALA A 190 14.08 -19.43 9.10
CA ALA A 190 14.97 -19.31 10.26
C ALA A 190 16.04 -20.40 10.15
N ARG A 191 17.31 -19.99 10.09
CA ARG A 191 18.41 -20.94 10.24
C ARG A 191 18.37 -21.38 11.70
N LEU A 192 18.22 -22.68 11.93
CA LEU A 192 18.47 -23.26 13.25
C LEU A 192 19.94 -22.93 13.58
N SER A 193 20.15 -22.03 14.55
CA SER A 193 21.45 -21.73 15.14
C SER A 193 21.79 -22.74 16.21
#